data_AF-A0A0K6SA51-F1
#
_entry.id   AF-A0A0K6SA51-F1
#
_cell.length_a   1.000
_cell.length_b   1.000
_cell.length_c   1.000
_cell.angle_alpha   90.00
_cell.angle_beta   90.00
_cell.angle_gamma   90.00
#
_symmetry.space_group_name_H-M   'P 1'
#
loop_
_entity.id
_entity.type
_entity.pdbx_description
1 polymer ?
#
loop_
_entity_poly.entity_id
_entity_poly.type
_entity_poly.pdbx_seq_one_letter_code
_entity_poly.pdbx_strand_id
1 'polypeptide(L)'
;MADVVGALFVSGLILLFYLIGYNGFDKKAKKVKLENVVDLLTMKKGPDFAMRESNKTLGLVGLTVLCLAYTPGFSESYTPFLWIAHIALTVHGTLSFYIFYQFRIDKLLKDKKAYAVALGSCAQVSLLVAHLGVLPSLIMMLFVLGFGVSHFFFMEVDTRSWKLNVRPVAYAPFVLAAVAVASGLLGGVLELLLGPSMIGVGEGEGEGNGEIPPSEDIPSDASAA
;
A
#
# COMPACT_ATOMS: atom_id res chain seq x y z
N MET A 1 -0.52 19.01 -10.29
CA MET A 1 -1.99 18.78 -10.07
C MET A 1 -2.55 17.68 -10.96
N ALA A 2 -2.16 17.62 -12.25
CA ALA A 2 -2.61 16.55 -13.16
C ALA A 2 -2.29 15.14 -12.62
N ASP A 3 -1.11 14.93 -12.05
CA ASP A 3 -0.65 13.62 -11.55
C ASP A 3 -1.46 13.14 -10.34
N VAL A 4 -1.88 14.06 -9.47
CA VAL A 4 -2.73 13.75 -8.31
C VAL A 4 -4.12 13.30 -8.78
N VAL A 5 -4.72 14.03 -9.74
CA VAL A 5 -6.04 13.67 -10.29
C VAL A 5 -5.97 12.33 -11.02
N GLY A 6 -4.90 12.11 -11.81
CA GLY A 6 -4.64 10.84 -12.48
C GLY A 6 -4.51 9.68 -11.51
N ALA A 7 -3.70 9.84 -10.46
CA ALA A 7 -3.50 8.82 -9.43
C ALA A 7 -4.79 8.49 -8.66
N LEU A 8 -5.60 9.51 -8.33
CA LEU A 8 -6.91 9.31 -7.71
C LEU A 8 -7.88 8.58 -8.63
N PHE A 9 -7.91 8.95 -9.92
CA PHE A 9 -8.77 8.29 -10.90
C PHE A 9 -8.40 6.80 -11.06
N VAL A 10 -7.11 6.50 -11.27
CA VAL A 10 -6.62 5.11 -11.37
C VAL A 10 -6.92 4.32 -10.09
N SER A 11 -6.70 4.91 -8.92
CA SER A 11 -7.01 4.28 -7.62
C SER A 11 -8.50 4.00 -7.46
N GLY A 12 -9.37 4.91 -7.92
CA GLY A 12 -10.82 4.72 -7.96
C GLY A 12 -11.24 3.57 -8.87
N LEU A 13 -10.59 3.41 -10.03
CA LEU A 13 -10.82 2.28 -10.93
C LEU A 13 -10.39 0.95 -10.28
N ILE A 14 -9.26 0.94 -9.58
CA ILE A 14 -8.78 -0.24 -8.83
C ILE A 14 -9.77 -0.61 -7.71
N LEU A 15 -10.31 0.40 -7.00
CA LEU A 15 -11.36 0.18 -6.00
C LEU A 15 -12.60 -0.44 -6.64
N LEU A 16 -13.08 0.10 -7.76
CA LEU A 16 -14.24 -0.46 -8.45
C LEU A 16 -13.98 -1.90 -8.95
N PHE A 17 -12.77 -2.15 -9.47
CA PHE A 17 -12.34 -3.47 -9.89
C PHE A 17 -12.39 -4.49 -8.75
N TYR A 18 -11.86 -4.17 -7.56
CA TYR A 18 -11.96 -5.09 -6.42
C TYR A 18 -13.36 -5.13 -5.82
N LEU A 19 -14.10 -4.02 -5.81
CA LEU A 19 -15.47 -4.03 -5.32
C LEU A 19 -16.34 -5.02 -6.12
N ILE A 20 -16.24 -4.98 -7.45
CA ILE A 20 -17.00 -5.89 -8.33
C ILE A 20 -16.36 -7.28 -8.37
N GLY A 21 -15.07 -7.36 -8.70
CA GLY A 21 -14.38 -8.61 -8.98
C GLY A 21 -14.05 -9.42 -7.74
N TYR A 22 -13.76 -8.77 -6.61
CA TYR A 22 -13.47 -9.47 -5.35
C TYR A 22 -14.77 -9.74 -4.61
N ASN A 23 -15.52 -8.70 -4.21
CA ASN A 23 -16.72 -8.90 -3.38
C ASN A 23 -17.88 -9.53 -4.16
N GLY A 24 -18.03 -9.20 -5.44
CA GLY A 24 -19.04 -9.82 -6.30
C GLY A 24 -18.81 -11.31 -6.54
N PHE A 25 -17.56 -11.81 -6.46
CA PHE A 25 -17.24 -13.19 -6.79
C PHE A 25 -17.76 -14.19 -5.74
N ASP A 26 -18.69 -15.05 -6.15
CA ASP A 26 -19.22 -16.15 -5.36
C ASP A 26 -18.26 -17.34 -5.41
N LYS A 27 -17.64 -17.67 -4.27
CA LYS A 27 -16.66 -18.77 -4.18
C LYS A 27 -17.26 -20.16 -4.48
N LYS A 28 -18.55 -20.37 -4.26
CA LYS A 28 -19.24 -21.65 -4.50
C LYS A 28 -19.64 -21.78 -5.97
N ALA A 29 -20.29 -20.75 -6.52
CA ALA A 29 -20.74 -20.73 -7.90
C ALA A 29 -19.62 -20.43 -8.91
N LYS A 30 -18.44 -19.96 -8.43
CA LYS A 30 -17.29 -19.54 -9.25
C LYS A 30 -17.64 -18.47 -10.30
N LYS A 31 -18.59 -17.59 -9.97
CA LYS A 31 -19.10 -16.53 -10.85
C LYS A 31 -19.27 -15.22 -10.09
N VAL A 32 -19.17 -14.10 -10.80
CA VAL A 32 -19.46 -12.77 -10.26
C VAL A 32 -20.98 -12.60 -10.16
N LYS A 33 -21.47 -12.22 -8.98
CA LYS A 33 -22.88 -11.88 -8.72
C LYS A 33 -22.94 -10.46 -8.17
N LEU A 34 -23.54 -9.55 -8.94
CA LEU A 34 -23.67 -8.14 -8.54
C LEU A 34 -24.49 -7.95 -7.26
N GLU A 35 -25.42 -8.88 -6.98
CA GLU A 35 -26.17 -8.95 -5.72
C GLU A 35 -25.25 -8.93 -4.49
N ASN A 36 -24.09 -9.60 -4.53
CA ASN A 36 -23.14 -9.59 -3.42
C ASN A 36 -22.53 -8.20 -3.17
N VAL A 37 -22.34 -7.42 -4.24
CA VAL A 37 -21.85 -6.04 -4.15
C VAL A 37 -22.94 -5.14 -3.58
N VAL A 38 -24.18 -5.28 -4.07
CA VAL A 38 -25.33 -4.53 -3.53
C VAL A 38 -25.55 -4.86 -2.07
N ASP A 39 -25.50 -6.14 -1.67
CA ASP A 39 -25.61 -6.56 -0.27
C ASP A 39 -24.53 -5.93 0.61
N LEU A 40 -23.31 -5.78 0.09
CA LEU A 40 -22.19 -5.12 0.78
C LEU A 40 -22.46 -3.61 0.94
N LEU A 41 -22.81 -2.92 -0.15
CA LEU A 41 -23.03 -1.47 -0.17
C LEU A 41 -24.27 -1.04 0.65
N THR A 42 -25.32 -1.85 0.63
CA THR A 42 -26.55 -1.62 1.40
C THR A 42 -26.47 -2.20 2.82
N MET A 43 -25.33 -2.82 3.18
CA MET A 43 -25.11 -3.48 4.48
C MET A 43 -26.20 -4.50 4.85
N LYS A 44 -26.84 -5.15 3.86
CA LYS A 44 -27.97 -6.06 4.06
C LYS A 44 -27.64 -7.24 4.97
N LYS A 45 -26.37 -7.67 4.99
CA LYS A 45 -25.83 -8.74 5.84
C LYS A 45 -25.29 -8.24 7.20
N GLY A 46 -25.51 -6.96 7.51
CA GLY A 46 -25.08 -6.30 8.75
C GLY A 46 -23.78 -5.49 8.61
N PRO A 47 -23.55 -4.51 9.50
CA PRO A 47 -22.40 -3.61 9.45
C PRO A 47 -21.07 -4.33 9.65
N ASP A 48 -21.01 -5.36 10.51
CA ASP A 48 -19.79 -6.13 10.76
C ASP A 48 -19.31 -6.88 9.52
N PHE A 49 -20.26 -7.46 8.76
CA PHE A 49 -19.95 -8.10 7.47
C PHE A 49 -19.42 -7.06 6.49
N ALA A 50 -20.11 -5.93 6.37
CA ALA A 50 -19.73 -4.88 5.42
C ALA A 50 -18.35 -4.31 5.73
N MET A 51 -18.09 -4.00 7.01
CA MET A 51 -16.80 -3.51 7.47
C MET A 51 -15.66 -4.50 7.18
N ARG A 52 -15.87 -5.81 7.41
CA ARG A 52 -14.85 -6.84 7.12
C ARG A 52 -14.52 -6.96 5.64
N GLU A 53 -15.53 -7.00 4.77
CA GLU A 53 -15.31 -7.15 3.33
C GLU A 53 -14.75 -5.85 2.70
N SER A 54 -15.23 -4.68 3.14
CA SER A 54 -14.66 -3.38 2.76
C SER A 54 -13.20 -3.25 3.19
N ASN A 55 -12.86 -3.70 4.40
CA ASN A 55 -11.49 -3.67 4.89
C ASN A 55 -10.54 -4.55 4.06
N LYS A 56 -10.97 -5.73 3.62
CA LYS A 56 -10.19 -6.58 2.70
C LYS A 56 -9.98 -5.90 1.34
N THR A 57 -11.05 -5.28 0.82
CA THR A 57 -11.01 -4.53 -0.43
C THR A 57 -10.01 -3.39 -0.33
N LEU A 58 -10.04 -2.64 0.77
CA LEU A 58 -9.13 -1.53 1.02
C LEU A 58 -7.66 -1.99 1.08
N GLY A 59 -7.39 -3.12 1.73
CA GLY A 59 -6.04 -3.72 1.74
C GLY A 59 -5.55 -4.10 0.34
N LEU A 60 -6.42 -4.71 -0.48
CA LEU A 60 -6.09 -5.05 -1.88
C LEU A 60 -5.86 -3.82 -2.75
N VAL A 61 -6.69 -2.79 -2.61
CA VAL A 61 -6.51 -1.50 -3.30
C VAL A 61 -5.18 -0.87 -2.91
N GLY A 62 -4.92 -0.73 -1.60
CA GLY A 62 -3.68 -0.14 -1.10
C GLY A 62 -2.44 -0.87 -1.59
N LEU A 63 -2.42 -2.21 -1.54
CA LEU A 63 -1.29 -3.01 -2.03
C LEU A 63 -1.12 -2.90 -3.55
N THR A 64 -2.21 -2.84 -4.31
CA THR A 64 -2.15 -2.71 -5.78
C THR A 64 -1.62 -1.34 -6.19
N VAL A 65 -2.13 -0.27 -5.57
CA VAL A 65 -1.67 1.10 -5.79
C VAL A 65 -0.19 1.24 -5.40
N LEU A 66 0.23 0.57 -4.33
CA LEU A 66 1.64 0.52 -3.95
C LEU A 66 2.53 -0.13 -5.02
N CYS A 67 2.07 -1.24 -5.62
CA CYS A 67 2.80 -1.88 -6.72
C CYS A 67 2.88 -0.96 -7.94
N LEU A 68 1.81 -0.21 -8.24
CA LEU A 68 1.82 0.76 -9.33
C LEU A 68 2.78 1.91 -9.10
N ALA A 69 2.91 2.41 -7.86
CA ALA A 69 3.89 3.45 -7.53
C ALA A 69 5.31 3.03 -7.98
N TYR A 70 5.70 1.78 -7.75
CA TYR A 70 7.01 1.25 -8.14
C TYR A 70 7.09 0.70 -9.58
N THR A 71 6.04 0.86 -10.39
CA THR A 71 6.05 0.42 -11.79
C THR A 71 6.51 1.57 -12.69
N PRO A 72 7.52 1.40 -13.57
CA PRO A 72 8.13 2.50 -14.33
C PRO A 72 7.17 3.36 -15.16
N GLY A 73 6.07 2.78 -15.66
CA GLY A 73 5.06 3.53 -16.41
C GLY A 73 4.25 4.54 -15.59
N PHE A 74 4.46 4.61 -14.27
CA PHE A 74 3.76 5.50 -13.35
C PHE A 74 4.71 6.37 -12.51
N SER A 75 5.97 6.54 -12.95
CA SER A 75 6.99 7.32 -12.22
C SER A 75 6.56 8.77 -11.95
N GLU A 76 5.91 9.43 -12.91
CA GLU A 76 5.36 10.80 -12.74
C GLU A 76 4.30 10.90 -11.64
N SER A 77 3.62 9.79 -11.36
CA SER A 77 2.59 9.67 -10.32
C SER A 77 3.06 8.90 -9.08
N TYR A 78 4.38 8.69 -8.93
CA TYR A 78 4.97 7.93 -7.82
C TYR A 78 4.49 8.45 -6.47
N THR A 79 4.74 9.74 -6.18
CA THR A 79 4.44 10.34 -4.87
C THR A 79 2.93 10.31 -4.55
N PRO A 80 2.02 10.70 -5.46
CA PRO A 80 0.57 10.54 -5.23
C PRO A 80 0.16 9.09 -4.95
N PHE A 81 0.63 8.11 -5.73
CA PHE A 81 0.30 6.71 -5.50
C PHE A 81 0.84 6.19 -4.17
N LEU A 82 2.08 6.56 -3.80
CA LEU A 82 2.68 6.18 -2.54
C LEU A 82 1.84 6.67 -1.34
N TRP A 83 1.38 7.92 -1.38
CA TRP A 83 0.49 8.48 -0.36
C TRP A 83 -0.88 7.81 -0.30
N ILE A 84 -1.51 7.57 -1.45
CA ILE A 84 -2.80 6.88 -1.51
C ILE A 84 -2.67 5.46 -0.94
N ALA A 85 -1.62 4.73 -1.32
CA ALA A 85 -1.32 3.41 -0.79
C ALA A 85 -1.11 3.44 0.72
N HIS A 86 -0.31 4.39 1.22
CA HIS A 86 -0.05 4.53 2.65
C HIS A 86 -1.33 4.78 3.44
N ILE A 87 -2.16 5.74 3.03
CA ILE A 87 -3.43 6.02 3.71
C ILE A 87 -4.34 4.78 3.69
N ALA A 88 -4.51 4.14 2.53
CA ALA A 88 -5.36 2.95 2.40
C ALA A 88 -4.87 1.79 3.29
N LEU A 89 -3.56 1.51 3.29
CA LEU A 89 -2.97 0.44 4.09
C LEU A 89 -2.97 0.77 5.59
N THR A 90 -2.87 2.04 5.98
CA THR A 90 -2.92 2.47 7.39
C THR A 90 -4.33 2.32 7.94
N VAL A 91 -5.34 2.75 7.17
CA VAL A 91 -6.75 2.53 7.52
C VAL A 91 -7.04 1.03 7.56
N HIS A 92 -6.55 0.25 6.59
CA HIS A 92 -6.69 -1.20 6.58
C HIS A 92 -6.09 -1.87 7.82
N GLY A 93 -4.85 -1.52 8.18
CA GLY A 93 -4.17 -2.06 9.36
C GLY A 93 -4.90 -1.70 10.65
N THR A 94 -5.32 -0.44 10.79
CA THR A 94 -6.05 0.06 11.96
C THR A 94 -7.40 -0.62 12.12
N LEU A 95 -8.18 -0.71 11.04
CA LEU A 95 -9.47 -1.42 11.04
C LEU A 95 -9.30 -2.90 11.30
N SER A 96 -8.29 -3.55 10.73
CA SER A 96 -7.96 -4.96 11.04
C SER A 96 -7.65 -5.13 12.53
N PHE A 97 -6.87 -4.21 13.12
CA PHE A 97 -6.52 -4.28 14.52
C PHE A 97 -7.75 -4.14 15.44
N TYR A 98 -8.68 -3.26 15.07
CA TYR A 98 -9.98 -3.14 15.73
C TYR A 98 -10.84 -4.40 15.57
N ILE A 99 -11.08 -4.84 14.34
CA ILE A 99 -12.01 -5.93 13.99
C ILE A 99 -11.61 -7.25 14.65
N PHE A 100 -10.32 -7.61 14.58
CA PHE A 100 -9.84 -8.92 15.01
C PHE A 100 -9.33 -8.94 16.45
N TYR A 101 -8.78 -7.82 16.93
CA TYR A 101 -8.09 -7.79 18.21
C TYR A 101 -8.70 -6.79 19.19
N GLN A 102 -9.67 -5.94 18.79
CA GLN A 102 -10.26 -4.92 19.66
C GLN A 102 -9.19 -4.04 20.33
N PHE A 103 -8.14 -3.72 19.59
CA PHE A 103 -6.96 -2.99 20.08
C PHE A 103 -6.18 -3.67 21.21
N ARG A 104 -6.37 -4.98 21.43
CA ARG A 104 -5.69 -5.74 22.47
C ARG A 104 -4.48 -6.51 21.94
N ILE A 105 -3.29 -6.09 22.34
CA ILE A 105 -2.01 -6.72 21.97
C ILE A 105 -1.94 -8.17 22.47
N ASP A 106 -2.50 -8.48 23.64
CA ASP A 106 -2.48 -9.85 24.18
C ASP A 106 -3.26 -10.84 23.31
N LYS A 107 -4.30 -10.38 22.60
CA LYS A 107 -5.03 -11.19 21.62
C LYS A 107 -4.20 -11.42 20.36
N LEU A 108 -3.50 -10.39 19.89
CA LEU A 108 -2.62 -10.48 18.72
C LEU A 108 -1.49 -11.49 18.95
N LEU A 109 -0.81 -11.43 20.10
CA LEU A 109 0.31 -12.32 20.41
C LEU A 109 -0.09 -13.80 20.53
N LYS A 110 -1.36 -14.08 20.81
CA LYS A 110 -1.91 -15.44 20.87
C LYS A 110 -2.44 -15.93 19.51
N ASP A 111 -2.49 -15.06 18.49
CA ASP A 111 -2.96 -15.41 17.16
C ASP A 111 -1.91 -16.26 16.43
N LYS A 112 -2.35 -17.35 15.79
CA LYS A 112 -1.48 -18.18 14.94
C LYS A 112 -0.94 -17.43 13.73
N LYS A 113 -1.56 -16.30 13.35
CA LYS A 113 -1.16 -15.41 12.25
C LYS A 113 -0.44 -14.14 12.73
N ALA A 114 -0.01 -14.08 13.99
CA ALA A 114 0.73 -12.92 14.52
C ALA A 114 1.97 -12.55 13.67
N TYR A 115 2.66 -13.56 13.12
CA TYR A 115 3.81 -13.34 12.23
C TYR A 115 3.42 -12.63 10.93
N ALA A 116 2.25 -12.96 10.35
CA ALA A 116 1.76 -12.28 9.16
C ALA A 116 1.44 -10.82 9.49
N VAL A 117 0.84 -10.55 10.65
CA VAL A 117 0.62 -9.17 11.11
C VAL A 117 1.92 -8.41 11.30
N ALA A 118 2.96 -9.04 11.87
CA ALA A 118 4.29 -8.44 12.00
C ALA A 118 4.89 -8.05 10.65
N LEU A 119 4.76 -8.88 9.61
CA LEU A 119 5.16 -8.53 8.24
C LEU A 119 4.39 -7.31 7.73
N GLY A 120 3.09 -7.21 8.01
CA GLY A 120 2.29 -6.03 7.66
C GLY A 120 2.77 -4.76 8.37
N SER A 121 3.14 -4.86 9.64
CA SER A 121 3.74 -3.75 10.40
C SER A 121 5.11 -3.35 9.85
N CYS A 122 5.97 -4.32 9.49
CA CYS A 122 7.25 -4.04 8.84
C CYS A 122 7.05 -3.32 7.49
N ALA A 123 6.09 -3.76 6.67
CA ALA A 123 5.75 -3.08 5.42
C ALA A 123 5.34 -1.61 5.63
N GLN A 124 4.57 -1.32 6.70
CA GLN A 124 4.17 0.03 7.03
C GLN A 124 5.33 0.92 7.51
N VAL A 125 6.21 0.38 8.36
CA VAL A 125 7.43 1.10 8.76
C VAL A 125 8.31 1.38 7.55
N SER A 126 8.50 0.39 6.67
CA SER A 126 9.23 0.60 5.41
C SER A 126 8.54 1.66 4.55
N LEU A 127 7.21 1.66 4.43
CA LEU A 127 6.49 2.65 3.62
C LEU A 127 6.67 4.07 4.19
N LEU A 128 6.65 4.22 5.52
CA LEU A 128 6.98 5.49 6.16
C LEU A 128 8.42 5.94 5.85
N VAL A 129 9.40 5.04 5.93
CA VAL A 129 10.80 5.34 5.58
C VAL A 129 10.93 5.72 4.09
N ALA A 130 10.11 5.13 3.21
CA ALA A 130 10.11 5.46 1.78
C ALA A 130 9.67 6.92 1.55
N HIS A 131 8.71 7.42 2.32
CA HIS A 131 8.32 8.83 2.27
C HIS A 131 9.42 9.79 2.75
N LEU A 132 10.33 9.33 3.62
CA LEU A 132 11.44 10.13 4.10
C LEU A 132 12.62 10.17 3.11
N GLY A 133 12.64 9.32 2.09
CA GLY A 133 13.71 9.30 1.07
C GLY A 133 15.09 8.91 1.61
N VAL A 134 15.18 8.29 2.79
CA VAL A 134 16.47 8.03 3.48
C VAL A 134 17.25 6.86 2.85
N LEU A 135 16.57 5.98 2.13
CA LEU A 135 17.17 4.79 1.53
C LEU A 135 16.94 4.77 0.01
N PRO A 136 17.84 4.13 -0.77
CA PRO A 136 17.67 3.99 -2.21
C PRO A 136 16.31 3.37 -2.59
N SER A 137 15.67 3.91 -3.63
CA SER A 137 14.33 3.50 -4.09
C SER A 137 14.22 2.00 -4.35
N LEU A 138 15.28 1.37 -4.88
CA LEU A 138 15.31 -0.08 -5.11
C LEU A 138 15.20 -0.88 -3.81
N ILE A 139 15.95 -0.49 -2.77
CA ILE A 139 15.93 -1.16 -1.47
C ILE A 139 14.56 -0.98 -0.82
N MET A 140 14.00 0.22 -0.91
CA MET A 140 12.65 0.51 -0.38
C MET A 140 11.56 -0.27 -1.09
N MET A 141 11.61 -0.35 -2.41
CA MET A 141 10.71 -1.19 -3.21
C MET A 141 10.76 -2.65 -2.73
N LEU A 142 11.96 -3.22 -2.57
CA LEU A 142 12.13 -4.61 -2.14
C LEU A 142 11.56 -4.85 -0.73
N PHE A 143 11.79 -3.95 0.22
CA PHE A 143 11.24 -4.10 1.57
C PHE A 143 9.73 -3.89 1.61
N VAL A 144 9.23 -2.80 1.03
CA VAL A 144 7.81 -2.45 1.08
C VAL A 144 6.96 -3.48 0.34
N LEU A 145 7.34 -3.85 -0.89
CA LEU A 145 6.62 -4.88 -1.65
C LEU A 145 6.86 -6.27 -1.06
N GLY A 146 8.10 -6.60 -0.66
CA GLY A 146 8.42 -7.90 -0.08
C GLY A 146 7.61 -8.19 1.18
N PHE A 147 7.61 -7.25 2.15
CA PHE A 147 6.83 -7.41 3.37
C PHE A 147 5.32 -7.32 3.12
N GLY A 148 4.85 -6.40 2.27
CA GLY A 148 3.43 -6.23 1.97
C GLY A 148 2.82 -7.44 1.26
N VAL A 149 3.50 -7.98 0.26
CA VAL A 149 3.08 -9.18 -0.47
C VAL A 149 3.18 -10.42 0.41
N SER A 150 4.24 -10.53 1.24
CA SER A 150 4.37 -11.65 2.18
C SER A 150 3.26 -11.62 3.23
N HIS A 151 2.95 -10.45 3.80
CA HIS A 151 1.80 -10.27 4.69
C HIS A 151 0.52 -10.78 4.03
N PHE A 152 0.22 -10.35 2.81
CA PHE A 152 -0.98 -10.78 2.08
C PHE A 152 -0.99 -12.29 1.82
N PHE A 153 0.13 -12.86 1.39
CA PHE A 153 0.29 -14.30 1.14
C PHE A 153 -0.01 -15.12 2.40
N PHE A 154 0.65 -14.82 3.52
CA PHE A 154 0.47 -15.59 4.76
C PHE A 154 -0.89 -15.37 5.41
N MET A 155 -1.57 -14.25 5.14
CA MET A 155 -2.95 -14.05 5.56
C MET A 155 -3.93 -14.95 4.81
N GLU A 156 -3.65 -15.34 3.57
CA GLU A 156 -4.56 -16.12 2.71
C GLU A 156 -4.19 -17.62 2.59
N VAL A 157 -2.98 -18.01 3.01
CA VAL A 157 -2.61 -19.42 3.12
C VAL A 157 -3.41 -20.11 4.21
N ASP A 158 -4.05 -21.23 3.86
CA ASP A 158 -4.59 -22.17 4.84
C ASP A 158 -3.44 -23.00 5.43
N THR A 159 -3.15 -22.78 6.71
CA THR A 159 -2.02 -23.43 7.41
C THR A 159 -2.18 -24.94 7.53
N ARG A 160 -3.39 -25.50 7.34
CA ARG A 160 -3.61 -26.95 7.38
C ARG A 160 -3.30 -27.61 6.05
N SER A 161 -3.71 -26.99 4.95
CA SER A 161 -3.62 -27.59 3.61
C SER A 161 -2.48 -27.02 2.76
N TRP A 162 -1.84 -25.94 3.21
CA TRP A 162 -0.86 -25.15 2.45
C TRP A 162 -1.38 -24.71 1.08
N LYS A 163 -2.70 -24.54 0.96
CA LYS A 163 -3.36 -24.05 -0.24
C LYS A 163 -3.71 -22.58 -0.09
N LEU A 164 -3.38 -21.82 -1.12
CA LEU A 164 -3.73 -20.41 -1.22
C LEU A 164 -5.21 -20.30 -1.59
N ASN A 165 -6.06 -19.76 -0.70
CA ASN A 165 -7.51 -19.68 -0.90
C ASN A 165 -7.98 -18.30 -1.38
N VAL A 166 -7.24 -17.75 -2.35
CA VAL A 166 -7.42 -16.39 -2.86
C VAL A 166 -8.46 -16.37 -3.98
N ARG A 167 -9.27 -15.32 -4.06
CA ARG A 167 -10.21 -15.12 -5.18
C ARG A 167 -9.39 -14.74 -6.44
N PRO A 168 -9.79 -15.13 -7.66
CA PRO A 168 -8.98 -14.92 -8.87
C PRO A 168 -8.43 -13.49 -9.05
N VAL A 169 -9.24 -12.46 -8.79
CA VAL A 169 -8.80 -11.07 -8.95
C VAL A 169 -7.77 -10.63 -7.91
N ALA A 170 -7.73 -11.27 -6.75
CA ALA A 170 -6.77 -10.95 -5.69
C ALA A 170 -5.38 -11.54 -5.97
N TYR A 171 -5.17 -12.17 -7.14
CA TYR A 171 -3.83 -12.46 -7.64
C TYR A 171 -3.14 -11.26 -8.30
N ALA A 172 -3.90 -10.21 -8.65
CA ALA A 172 -3.35 -9.03 -9.33
C ALA A 172 -2.19 -8.35 -8.58
N PRO A 173 -2.23 -8.17 -7.24
CA PRO A 173 -1.12 -7.55 -6.52
C PRO A 173 0.18 -8.38 -6.61
N PHE A 174 0.10 -9.72 -6.62
CA PHE A 174 1.28 -10.57 -6.77
C PHE A 174 1.94 -10.37 -8.13
N VAL A 175 1.14 -10.33 -9.20
CA VAL A 175 1.65 -10.12 -10.56
C VAL A 175 2.26 -8.74 -10.70
N LEU A 176 1.58 -7.70 -10.22
CA LEU A 176 2.09 -6.33 -10.28
C LEU A 176 3.34 -6.14 -9.43
N ALA A 177 3.43 -6.75 -8.25
CA ALA A 177 4.64 -6.72 -7.44
C ALA A 177 5.81 -7.39 -8.17
N ALA A 178 5.58 -8.53 -8.83
CA ALA A 178 6.62 -9.19 -9.62
C ALA A 178 7.10 -8.32 -10.79
N VAL A 179 6.18 -7.66 -11.49
CA VAL A 179 6.50 -6.72 -12.57
C VAL A 179 7.31 -5.53 -12.03
N ALA A 180 6.86 -4.89 -10.95
CA ALA A 180 7.57 -3.78 -10.32
C ALA A 180 9.00 -4.19 -9.93
N VAL A 181 9.16 -5.31 -9.22
CA VAL A 181 10.48 -5.82 -8.80
C VAL A 181 11.37 -6.14 -10.00
N ALA A 182 10.88 -6.87 -11.00
CA ALA A 182 11.66 -7.22 -12.18
C ALA A 182 12.12 -5.96 -12.92
N SER A 183 11.23 -4.98 -13.07
CA SER A 183 11.54 -3.72 -13.75
C SER A 183 12.53 -2.84 -12.98
N GLY A 184 12.39 -2.75 -11.65
CA GLY A 184 13.32 -2.01 -10.79
C GLY A 184 14.72 -2.65 -10.76
N LEU A 185 14.79 -3.99 -10.69
CA LEU A 185 16.07 -4.69 -10.76
C LEU A 185 16.76 -4.50 -12.12
N LEU A 186 16.01 -4.59 -13.21
CA LEU A 186 16.53 -4.33 -14.55
C LEU A 186 17.05 -2.90 -14.68
N GLY A 187 16.29 -1.92 -14.18
CA GLY A 187 16.70 -0.51 -14.15
C GLY A 187 18.02 -0.32 -13.38
N GLY A 188 18.14 -0.88 -12.18
CA GLY A 188 19.36 -0.78 -11.38
C GLY A 188 20.56 -1.48 -12.01
N VAL A 189 20.38 -2.61 -12.68
CA VAL A 189 21.46 -3.27 -13.44
C VAL A 189 21.91 -2.42 -14.63
N LEU A 190 20.97 -1.84 -15.38
CA LEU A 190 21.31 -0.98 -16.50
C LEU A 190 22.04 0.29 -16.05
N GLU A 191 21.63 0.90 -14.95
CA GLU A 191 22.32 2.05 -14.36
C GLU A 191 23.75 1.70 -13.92
N LEU A 192 23.94 0.53 -13.31
CA LEU A 192 25.27 0.05 -12.93
C LEU A 192 26.18 -0.18 -14.15
N LEU A 193 25.62 -0.67 -15.27
CA LEU A 193 26.39 -0.99 -16.48
C LEU A 193 26.66 0.22 -17.37
N LEU A 194 25.70 1.14 -17.49
CA LEU A 194 25.74 2.26 -18.43
C LEU A 194 26.12 3.59 -17.75
N GLY A 195 26.17 3.61 -16.42
CA GLY A 195 26.38 4.81 -15.61
C GLY A 195 25.09 5.63 -15.38
N PRO A 196 25.13 6.60 -14.46
CA PRO A 196 23.93 7.32 -13.96
C PRO A 196 23.21 8.22 -14.97
N SER A 197 23.67 8.33 -16.22
CA SER A 197 23.30 9.46 -17.10
C SER A 197 22.24 9.19 -18.16
N MET A 198 21.63 7.99 -18.21
CA MET A 198 20.76 7.61 -19.34
C MET A 198 19.36 7.09 -18.96
N ILE A 199 19.07 6.85 -17.69
CA ILE A 199 17.76 6.35 -17.25
C ILE A 199 17.22 7.27 -16.17
N GLY A 200 16.63 8.38 -16.61
CA GLY A 200 15.89 9.30 -15.75
C GLY A 200 14.63 8.61 -15.20
N VAL A 201 14.78 7.72 -14.23
CA VAL A 201 13.71 7.45 -13.27
C VAL A 201 13.72 8.69 -12.40
N GLY A 202 12.75 9.58 -12.60
CA GLY A 202 12.68 10.88 -11.94
C GLY A 202 12.90 10.78 -10.43
N GLU A 203 14.16 10.92 -10.01
CA GLU A 203 14.48 11.52 -8.73
C GLU A 203 13.89 12.91 -8.87
N GLY A 204 12.66 13.07 -8.36
CA GLY A 204 12.06 14.38 -8.23
C GLY A 204 13.09 15.22 -7.52
N GLU A 205 13.69 16.16 -8.25
CA GLU A 205 14.66 17.10 -7.73
C GLU A 205 14.07 17.59 -6.41
N GLY A 206 14.75 17.30 -5.30
CA GLY A 206 14.41 17.84 -4.00
C GLY A 206 14.66 19.34 -4.06
N GLU A 207 13.78 20.07 -4.73
CA GLU A 207 13.67 21.51 -4.62
C GLU A 207 13.42 21.82 -3.15
N GLY A 208 14.37 22.51 -2.54
CA GLY A 208 14.21 23.10 -1.23
C GLY A 208 15.13 22.52 -0.17
N ASN A 209 16.45 22.68 -0.37
CA ASN A 209 17.23 23.26 0.73
C ASN A 209 16.53 24.57 1.10
N GLY A 210 15.63 24.50 2.08
CA GLY A 210 15.17 25.68 2.78
C GLY A 210 16.41 26.33 3.37
N GLU A 211 16.96 27.31 2.67
CA GLU A 211 17.80 28.32 3.29
C GLU A 211 17.02 28.79 4.51
N ILE A 212 17.52 28.43 5.69
CA ILE A 212 17.02 28.98 6.95
C ILE A 212 17.16 30.49 6.77
N PRO A 213 16.04 31.26 6.71
CA PRO A 213 16.16 32.69 6.59
C PRO A 213 17.06 33.17 7.74
N PRO A 214 18.02 34.06 7.47
CA PRO A 214 18.91 34.56 8.51
C PRO A 214 18.06 35.02 9.69
N SER A 215 18.41 34.56 10.88
CA SER A 215 17.74 34.97 12.12
C SER A 215 17.75 36.48 12.18
N GLU A 216 16.59 37.12 12.03
CA GLU A 216 16.45 38.54 12.36
C GLU A 216 16.83 38.69 13.84
N ASP A 217 17.87 39.49 14.08
CA ASP A 217 18.34 39.85 15.41
C ASP A 217 17.17 40.40 16.22
N ILE A 218 16.73 39.65 17.24
CA ILE A 218 15.73 40.10 18.19
C ILE A 218 16.40 41.19 19.05
N PRO A 219 15.97 42.46 18.99
CA PRO A 219 16.54 43.51 19.82
C PRO A 219 16.29 43.21 21.30
N SER A 220 17.38 43.06 22.05
CA SER A 220 17.39 42.79 23.49
C SER A 220 17.22 44.08 24.30
N ASP A 221 16.08 44.77 24.18
CA ASP A 221 15.82 45.94 25.03
C ASP A 221 14.34 46.01 25.43
N ALA A 222 14.06 45.62 26.68
CA ALA A 222 12.99 46.21 27.49
C ALA A 222 13.14 45.77 28.96
N SER A 223 14.17 46.28 29.63
CA SER A 223 14.07 46.53 31.07
C SER A 223 13.16 47.74 31.28
N ALA A 224 11.99 47.56 31.89
CA ALA A 224 11.32 48.58 32.73
C ALA A 224 9.97 48.07 33.27
N ALA A 225 9.97 47.57 34.51
CA ALA A 225 9.07 47.97 35.59
C ALA A 225 9.48 47.26 36.88
#